data_AF-A0A812LVF3-F1
#
_entry.id   AF-A0A812LVF3-F1
#
_cell.length_a   1.000
_cell.length_b   1.000
_cell.length_c   1.000
_cell.angle_alpha   90.00
_cell.angle_beta   90.00
_cell.angle_gamma   90.00
#
_symmetry.space_group_name_H-M   'P 1'
#
loop_
_entity.id
_entity.type
_entity.pdbx_description
1 polymer ?
#
loop_
_entity_poly.entity_id
_entity_poly.type
_entity_poly.pdbx_seq_one_letter_code
_entity_poly.pdbx_strand_id
1 'polypeptide(L)'
;MEITTLKEPGLHPDTCQLLKPKKATKQQVQVLRDFVDGPLNEAMVASSAKLAKGGTIHAHDVVVFQQQDGRWEVGQVWFHLEVGAQQVTLLQRWTPTVNKASHSAKCTIANEQGFVPIDSIQYPLPSDQEATVLIPYQLNCRL
;
A
#
# COMPACT_ATOMS: atom_id res chain seq x y z
N MET A 1 -20.69 3.70 -30.57
CA MET A 1 -19.47 4.35 -30.08
C MET A 1 -18.66 3.25 -29.40
N GLU A 2 -17.76 2.62 -30.16
CA GLU A 2 -16.90 1.54 -29.65
C GLU A 2 -15.76 2.17 -28.86
N ILE A 3 -15.60 1.74 -27.61
CA ILE A 3 -14.41 2.07 -26.81
C ILE A 3 -13.28 1.20 -27.36
N THR A 4 -12.41 1.79 -28.14
CA THR A 4 -11.20 1.17 -28.69
C THR A 4 -10.36 0.64 -27.53
N THR A 5 -10.19 -0.68 -27.44
CA THR A 5 -9.25 -1.29 -26.49
C THR A 5 -7.83 -0.92 -26.91
N LEU A 6 -7.19 -0.01 -26.17
CA LEU A 6 -5.74 0.18 -26.22
C LEU A 6 -5.07 -1.11 -25.74
N LYS A 7 -4.69 -1.97 -26.69
CA LYS A 7 -3.87 -3.15 -26.47
C LYS A 7 -2.45 -2.85 -26.96
N GLU A 8 -1.72 -1.99 -26.26
CA GLU A 8 -0.26 -1.98 -26.42
C GLU A 8 0.34 -2.96 -25.39
N PRO A 9 1.03 -4.03 -25.83
CA PRO A 9 1.78 -4.87 -24.92
C PRO A 9 2.88 -4.04 -24.23
N GLY A 10 2.97 -4.11 -22.90
CA GLY A 10 4.01 -3.42 -22.12
C GLY A 10 3.67 -2.02 -21.61
N LEU A 11 2.41 -1.57 -21.69
CA LEU A 11 1.94 -0.30 -21.11
C LEU A 11 2.15 -0.22 -19.57
N HIS A 12 2.19 -1.38 -18.92
CA HIS A 12 2.47 -1.51 -17.49
C HIS A 12 3.63 -2.48 -17.29
N PRO A 13 4.65 -2.13 -16.49
CA PRO A 13 5.67 -3.11 -16.12
C PRO A 13 5.01 -4.26 -15.37
N ASP A 14 5.33 -5.50 -15.74
CA ASP A 14 4.80 -6.71 -15.07
C ASP A 14 5.25 -6.83 -13.60
N THR A 15 6.09 -5.90 -13.13
CA THR A 15 6.65 -5.86 -11.79
C THR A 15 6.45 -4.52 -11.13
N CYS A 16 6.30 -4.55 -9.80
CA CYS A 16 6.36 -3.37 -8.97
C CYS A 16 7.75 -2.72 -9.07
N GLN A 17 7.81 -1.39 -8.93
CA GLN A 17 9.06 -0.64 -9.00
C GLN A 17 9.10 0.47 -7.96
N LEU A 18 10.18 0.55 -7.18
CA LEU A 18 10.44 1.72 -6.36
C LEU A 18 10.81 2.92 -7.24
N LEU A 19 10.21 4.08 -6.98
CA LEU A 19 10.50 5.30 -7.71
C LEU A 19 11.52 6.15 -6.96
N LYS A 20 12.64 6.45 -7.60
CA LYS A 20 13.77 7.22 -7.02
C LYS A 20 14.23 6.64 -5.67
N PRO A 21 14.59 5.34 -5.61
CA PRO A 21 15.03 4.72 -4.37
C PRO A 21 16.31 5.39 -3.86
N LYS A 22 16.42 5.54 -2.54
CA LYS A 22 17.59 6.07 -1.85
C LYS A 22 17.98 5.16 -0.70
N LYS A 23 19.22 5.29 -0.23
CA LYS A 23 19.63 4.59 1.00
C LYS A 23 18.74 4.99 2.17
N ALA A 24 18.34 4.01 2.98
CA ALA A 24 17.56 4.25 4.19
C ALA A 24 18.27 5.24 5.12
N THR A 25 17.53 6.19 5.69
CA THR A 25 18.07 7.09 6.72
C THR A 25 18.29 6.34 8.04
N LYS A 26 19.07 6.90 8.98
CA LYS A 26 19.27 6.28 10.31
C LYS A 26 17.94 6.01 11.04
N GLN A 27 16.98 6.93 10.94
CA GLN A 27 15.65 6.77 11.53
C GLN A 27 14.88 5.62 10.87
N GLN A 28 14.90 5.54 9.54
CA GLN A 28 14.25 4.46 8.81
C GLN A 28 14.89 3.11 9.16
N VAL A 29 16.22 3.02 9.17
CA VAL A 29 16.94 1.81 9.59
C VAL A 29 16.55 1.39 11.01
N GLN A 30 16.35 2.35 11.93
CA GLN A 30 15.92 2.02 13.29
C GLN A 30 14.51 1.41 13.30
N VAL A 31 13.57 1.97 12.53
CA VAL A 31 12.23 1.38 12.36
C VAL A 31 12.32 -0.01 11.73
N LEU A 32 13.15 -0.20 10.69
CA LEU A 32 13.30 -1.48 10.00
C LEU A 32 13.80 -2.60 10.92
N ARG A 33 14.63 -2.28 11.93
CA ARG A 33 15.16 -3.26 12.90
C ARG A 33 14.07 -3.90 13.74
N ASP A 34 12.93 -3.24 13.92
CA ASP A 34 11.81 -3.80 14.69
C ASP A 34 11.08 -4.91 13.90
N PHE A 35 11.36 -5.06 12.60
CA PHE A 35 10.65 -5.98 11.71
C PHE A 35 11.54 -6.97 10.96
N VAL A 36 12.84 -6.71 10.86
CA VAL A 36 13.77 -7.50 10.04
C VAL A 36 14.95 -7.96 10.88
N ASP A 37 15.11 -9.28 10.99
CA ASP A 37 16.30 -9.90 11.55
C ASP A 37 17.40 -9.97 10.48
N GLY A 38 18.36 -9.05 10.52
CA GLY A 38 19.54 -9.12 9.64
C GLY A 38 20.19 -7.78 9.32
N PRO A 39 21.31 -7.80 8.57
CA PRO A 39 22.02 -6.60 8.15
C PRO A 39 21.21 -5.81 7.10
N LEU A 40 20.88 -4.56 7.42
CA LEU A 40 20.12 -3.63 6.56
C LEU A 40 21.02 -2.75 5.68
N ASN A 41 22.25 -3.19 5.40
CA ASN A 41 23.28 -2.36 4.76
C ASN A 41 22.93 -1.98 3.30
N GLU A 42 22.05 -2.76 2.68
CA GLU A 42 21.60 -2.59 1.28
C GLU A 42 20.14 -2.13 1.21
N ALA A 43 19.52 -1.76 2.33
CA ALA A 43 18.12 -1.33 2.36
C ALA A 43 17.92 -0.03 1.57
N MET A 44 17.10 -0.12 0.52
CA MET A 44 16.70 1.00 -0.32
C MET A 44 15.27 1.40 -0.02
N VAL A 45 15.02 2.69 0.19
CA VAL A 45 13.71 3.23 0.56
C VAL A 45 13.25 4.22 -0.50
N ALA A 46 11.96 4.22 -0.80
CA ALA A 46 11.32 5.20 -1.69
C ALA A 46 10.07 5.78 -1.04
N SER A 47 9.77 7.05 -1.36
CA SER A 47 8.53 7.71 -0.98
C SER A 47 7.38 7.41 -1.95
N SER A 48 7.65 6.73 -3.07
CA SER A 48 6.62 6.27 -3.98
C SER A 48 7.03 4.98 -4.70
N ALA A 49 6.04 4.20 -5.10
CA ALA A 49 6.22 2.96 -5.86
C ALA A 49 5.17 2.86 -6.96
N LYS A 50 5.56 2.30 -8.11
CA LYS A 50 4.66 1.96 -9.21
C LYS A 50 4.15 0.53 -9.00
N LEU A 51 2.84 0.34 -9.09
CA LEU A 51 2.22 -0.99 -9.00
C LEU A 51 2.30 -1.72 -10.34
N ALA A 52 2.38 -3.05 -10.31
CA ALA A 52 2.39 -3.89 -11.52
C ALA A 52 1.11 -3.70 -12.35
N LYS A 53 -0.04 -3.52 -11.69
CA LYS A 53 -1.34 -3.25 -12.33
C LYS A 53 -1.47 -1.80 -12.84
N GLY A 54 -0.42 -1.00 -12.74
CA GLY A 54 -0.44 0.43 -13.05
C GLY A 54 -0.83 1.30 -11.85
N GLY A 55 -0.56 2.59 -11.97
CA GLY A 55 -0.71 3.57 -10.89
C GLY A 55 0.53 3.70 -10.01
N THR A 56 0.60 4.81 -9.31
CA THR A 56 1.67 5.13 -8.35
C THR A 56 1.06 5.33 -6.99
N ILE A 57 1.62 4.66 -6.00
CA ILE A 57 1.33 4.88 -4.58
C ILE A 57 2.46 5.71 -3.97
N HIS A 58 2.11 6.60 -3.06
CA HIS A 58 3.02 7.50 -2.37
C HIS A 58 2.97 7.26 -0.86
N ALA A 59 3.99 7.73 -0.16
CA ALA A 59 3.94 7.87 1.28
C ALA A 59 2.71 8.72 1.68
N HIS A 60 2.07 8.30 2.76
CA HIS A 60 0.80 8.82 3.30
C HIS A 60 -0.46 8.49 2.50
N ASP A 61 -0.35 7.85 1.33
CA ASP A 61 -1.54 7.31 0.65
C ASP A 61 -2.19 6.25 1.52
N VAL A 62 -3.52 6.25 1.56
CA VAL A 62 -4.30 5.14 2.12
C VAL A 62 -4.50 4.14 1.00
N VAL A 63 -4.23 2.86 1.25
CA VAL A 63 -4.29 1.81 0.23
C VAL A 63 -5.14 0.64 0.70
N VAL A 64 -5.77 -0.04 -0.27
CA VAL A 64 -6.29 -1.39 -0.08
C VAL A 64 -5.18 -2.37 -0.40
N PHE A 65 -4.97 -3.34 0.48
CA PHE A 65 -4.05 -4.43 0.24
C PHE A 65 -4.69 -5.77 0.61
N GLN A 66 -4.19 -6.85 0.02
CA GLN A 66 -4.71 -8.19 0.21
C GLN A 66 -3.76 -9.04 1.07
N GLN A 67 -4.30 -9.65 2.11
CA GLN A 67 -3.61 -10.64 2.94
C GLN A 67 -3.45 -11.98 2.21
N GLN A 68 -2.55 -12.84 2.68
CA GLN A 68 -2.33 -14.16 2.08
C GLN A 68 -3.58 -15.06 2.09
N ASP A 69 -4.46 -14.87 3.07
CA ASP A 69 -5.76 -15.58 3.18
C ASP A 69 -6.84 -15.01 2.24
N GLY A 70 -6.50 -14.01 1.44
CA GLY A 70 -7.38 -13.37 0.47
C GLY A 70 -8.23 -12.23 1.04
N ARG A 71 -8.20 -11.97 2.35
CA ARG A 71 -8.92 -10.84 2.96
C ARG A 71 -8.31 -9.52 2.54
N TRP A 72 -9.15 -8.50 2.39
CA TRP A 72 -8.69 -7.16 2.07
C TRP A 72 -8.68 -6.31 3.33
N GLU A 73 -7.61 -5.56 3.49
CA GLU A 73 -7.41 -4.63 4.60
C GLU A 73 -7.06 -3.25 4.05
N VAL A 74 -7.15 -2.25 4.93
CA VAL A 74 -6.81 -0.87 4.62
C VAL A 74 -5.63 -0.46 5.47
N GLY A 75 -4.70 0.28 4.89
CA GLY A 75 -3.58 0.83 5.63
C GLY A 75 -3.04 2.10 5.00
N GLN A 76 -2.35 2.91 5.79
CA GLN A 76 -1.66 4.10 5.32
C GLN A 76 -0.18 3.78 5.08
N VAL A 77 0.31 4.16 3.91
CA VAL A 77 1.71 4.02 3.52
C VAL A 77 2.59 4.92 4.37
N TRP A 78 3.62 4.34 4.97
CA TRP A 78 4.71 5.11 5.57
C TRP A 78 5.84 5.30 4.55
N PHE A 79 6.35 4.20 4.00
CA PHE A 79 7.33 4.20 2.91
C PHE A 79 7.44 2.82 2.27
N HIS A 80 8.07 2.79 1.10
CA HIS A 80 8.36 1.56 0.35
C HIS A 80 9.83 1.18 0.54
N LEU A 81 10.11 -0.11 0.57
CA LEU A 81 11.39 -0.67 0.93
C LEU A 81 11.77 -1.80 -0.03
N GLU A 82 13.03 -1.84 -0.40
CA GLU A 82 13.68 -2.98 -1.04
C GLU A 82 14.81 -3.46 -0.14
N VAL A 83 14.75 -4.73 0.25
CA VAL A 83 15.80 -5.42 1.01
C VAL A 83 16.07 -6.75 0.32
N GLY A 84 17.28 -6.91 -0.21
CA GLY A 84 17.62 -8.05 -1.06
C GLY A 84 16.74 -8.08 -2.31
N ALA A 85 16.05 -9.20 -2.55
CA ALA A 85 15.14 -9.36 -3.69
C ALA A 85 13.68 -9.01 -3.38
N GLN A 86 13.37 -8.58 -2.16
CA GLN A 86 12.00 -8.31 -1.73
C GLN A 86 11.67 -6.82 -1.79
N GLN A 87 10.57 -6.49 -2.45
CA GLN A 87 9.96 -5.17 -2.42
C GLN A 87 8.71 -5.20 -1.56
N VAL A 88 8.72 -4.41 -0.50
CA VAL A 88 7.66 -4.34 0.51
C VAL A 88 7.28 -2.89 0.78
N THR A 89 6.11 -2.68 1.38
CA THR A 89 5.65 -1.39 1.88
C THR A 89 5.37 -1.51 3.37
N LEU A 90 5.92 -0.57 4.15
CA LEU A 90 5.51 -0.43 5.55
C LEU A 90 4.17 0.30 5.59
N LEU A 91 3.17 -0.35 6.16
CA LEU A 91 1.84 0.20 6.36
C LEU A 91 1.53 0.34 7.85
N GLN A 92 0.80 1.38 8.19
CA GLN A 92 0.01 1.45 9.42
C GLN A 92 -1.42 0.99 9.12
N ARG A 93 -1.90 -0.05 9.81
CA ARG A 93 -3.22 -0.63 9.55
C ARG A 93 -4.33 0.29 10.03
N TRP A 94 -5.42 0.29 9.28
CA TRP A 94 -6.63 1.03 9.59
C TRP A 94 -7.76 0.02 9.86
N THR A 95 -8.48 0.22 10.95
CA THR A 95 -9.64 -0.60 11.32
C THR A 95 -10.90 0.08 10.80
N PRO A 96 -11.54 -0.43 9.73
CA PRO A 96 -12.75 0.16 9.20
C PRO A 96 -13.92 -0.07 10.18
N THR A 97 -14.59 1.02 10.54
CA THR A 97 -15.90 1.05 11.21
C THR A 97 -16.95 1.40 10.16
N VAL A 98 -17.68 0.38 9.71
CA VAL A 98 -18.71 0.56 8.69
C VAL A 98 -19.99 1.11 9.32
N ASN A 99 -20.47 2.24 8.82
CA ASN A 99 -21.82 2.70 9.12
C ASN A 99 -22.78 2.21 8.03
N LYS A 100 -23.56 1.18 8.38
CA LYS A 100 -24.53 0.56 7.46
C LYS A 100 -25.64 1.51 7.01
N ALA A 101 -25.95 2.56 7.77
CA ALA A 101 -27.01 3.52 7.42
C ALA A 101 -26.57 4.55 6.38
N SER A 102 -25.28 4.91 6.34
CA SER A 102 -24.74 5.93 5.42
C SER A 102 -23.97 5.35 4.24
N HIS A 103 -23.90 4.02 4.12
CA HIS A 103 -23.07 3.33 3.13
C HIS A 103 -21.62 3.85 3.07
N SER A 104 -21.10 4.29 4.21
CA SER A 104 -19.75 4.82 4.36
C SER A 104 -19.01 4.10 5.47
N ALA A 105 -17.69 4.02 5.35
CA ALA A 105 -16.83 3.48 6.38
C ALA A 105 -15.95 4.60 6.93
N LYS A 106 -15.93 4.72 8.25
CA LYS A 106 -14.95 5.54 8.97
C LYS A 106 -13.85 4.62 9.43
N CYS A 107 -12.60 4.92 9.15
CA CYS A 107 -11.50 4.10 9.64
C CYS A 107 -10.96 4.72 10.93
N THR A 108 -10.73 3.88 11.94
CA THR A 108 -9.88 4.26 13.07
C THR A 108 -8.47 3.78 12.77
N ILE A 109 -7.49 4.65 12.93
CA ILE A 109 -6.08 4.28 12.75
C ILE A 109 -5.69 3.32 13.88
N ALA A 110 -5.24 2.11 13.53
CA ALA A 110 -4.68 1.19 14.51
C ALA A 110 -3.20 1.53 14.75
N ASN A 111 -2.70 1.20 15.94
CA ASN A 111 -1.26 1.30 16.23
C ASN A 111 -0.45 0.14 15.64
N GLU A 112 -1.11 -0.79 14.95
CA GLU A 112 -0.48 -1.92 14.29
C GLU A 112 0.20 -1.48 13.00
N GLN A 113 1.49 -1.82 12.89
CA GLN A 113 2.32 -1.58 11.71
C GLN A 113 2.82 -2.91 11.17
N GLY A 114 3.05 -2.98 9.86
CA GLY A 114 3.62 -4.18 9.27
C GLY A 114 4.03 -3.99 7.82
N PHE A 115 4.96 -4.84 7.38
CA PHE A 115 5.34 -4.93 5.99
C PHE A 115 4.39 -5.79 5.20
N VAL A 116 4.01 -5.30 4.03
CA VAL A 116 3.28 -6.08 3.02
C VAL A 116 4.05 -6.05 1.71
N PRO A 117 4.05 -7.14 0.92
CA PRO A 117 4.55 -7.13 -0.45
C PRO A 117 3.89 -6.00 -1.28
N ILE A 118 4.66 -5.27 -2.10
CA ILE A 118 4.08 -4.17 -2.90
C ILE A 118 3.00 -4.70 -3.87
N ASP A 119 3.18 -5.90 -4.40
CA ASP A 119 2.23 -6.57 -5.30
C ASP A 119 0.89 -6.94 -4.64
N SER A 120 0.84 -7.00 -3.31
CA SER A 120 -0.40 -7.19 -2.55
C SER A 120 -1.28 -5.94 -2.52
N ILE A 121 -0.72 -4.76 -2.82
CA ILE A 121 -1.44 -3.49 -2.85
C ILE A 121 -2.29 -3.41 -4.12
N GLN A 122 -3.60 -3.23 -3.94
CA GLN A 122 -4.55 -3.23 -5.05
C GLN A 122 -4.67 -1.85 -5.68
N TYR A 123 -4.89 -0.82 -4.87
CA TYR A 123 -5.05 0.57 -5.31
C TYR A 123 -5.08 1.55 -4.11
N PRO A 124 -4.75 2.83 -4.34
CA PRO A 124 -4.97 3.89 -3.35
C PRO A 124 -6.46 4.23 -3.21
N LEU A 125 -6.85 4.65 -2.01
CA LEU A 125 -8.17 5.15 -1.69
C LEU A 125 -8.12 6.67 -1.51
N PRO A 126 -9.15 7.41 -1.98
CA PRO A 126 -9.30 8.82 -1.63
C PRO A 126 -9.59 8.94 -0.13
N SER A 127 -8.80 9.75 0.57
CA SER A 127 -8.98 10.08 1.98
C SER A 127 -9.15 11.59 2.12
N ASP A 128 -10.20 12.01 2.82
CA ASP A 128 -10.23 13.31 3.50
C ASP A 128 -9.38 13.15 4.77
N GLN A 129 -8.71 14.21 5.20
CA GLN A 129 -7.63 14.26 6.21
C GLN A 129 -8.02 13.74 7.62
N GLU A 130 -9.26 13.28 7.81
CA GLU A 130 -9.84 12.77 9.07
C GLU A 130 -10.16 11.26 9.08
N ALA A 131 -9.34 10.43 8.43
CA ALA A 131 -9.48 8.97 8.41
C ALA A 131 -10.84 8.45 7.87
N THR A 132 -11.56 9.29 7.13
CA THR A 132 -12.76 8.87 6.39
C THR A 132 -12.34 8.41 5.02
N VAL A 133 -12.61 7.14 4.74
CA VAL A 133 -12.24 6.52 3.47
C VAL A 133 -13.51 6.09 2.75
N LEU A 134 -13.64 6.50 1.50
CA LEU A 134 -14.68 5.96 0.64
C LEU A 134 -14.27 4.54 0.23
N ILE A 135 -14.70 3.57 1.04
CA ILE A 135 -14.48 2.16 0.77
C ILE A 135 -15.40 1.72 -0.38
N PRO A 136 -14.88 1.16 -1.48
CA PRO A 136 -15.69 0.61 -2.56
C PRO A 136 -16.74 -0.39 -2.05
N TYR A 137 -17.92 -0.41 -2.66
CA TYR A 137 -19.03 -1.28 -2.25
C TYR A 137 -18.63 -2.76 -2.09
N GLN A 138 -17.72 -3.25 -2.92
CA GLN A 138 -17.20 -4.63 -2.87
C GLN A 138 -16.48 -4.96 -1.56
N LEU A 139 -15.84 -3.98 -0.92
CA LEU A 139 -15.26 -4.11 0.41
C LEU A 139 -16.33 -4.00 1.50
N ASN A 140 -17.28 -3.07 1.35
CA ASN A 140 -18.41 -2.93 2.28
C ASN A 140 -19.25 -4.21 2.42
N CYS A 141 -19.41 -4.98 1.35
CA CYS A 141 -20.15 -6.26 1.39
C CYS A 141 -19.38 -7.43 2.01
N ARG A 142 -18.07 -7.27 2.27
CA ARG A 142 -17.18 -8.34 2.76
C ARG A 142 -16.68 -8.10 4.19
N LEU A 143 -16.89 -6.89 4.72
CA LEU A 143 -16.68 -6.50 6.12
C LEU A 143 -17.97 -6.72 6.94
#